data_AF-A0A925KPM3-F1
#
_entry.id   AF-A0A925KPM3-F1
#
_cell.length_a   1.000
_cell.length_b   1.000
_cell.length_c   1.000
_cell.angle_alpha   90.00
_cell.angle_beta   90.00
_cell.angle_gamma   90.00
#
_symmetry.space_group_name_H-M   'P 1'
#
loop_
_entity.id
_entity.type
_entity.pdbx_description
1 polymer ?
#
loop_
_entity_poly.entity_id
_entity_poly.type
_entity_poly.pdbx_seq_one_letter_code
_entity_poly.pdbx_strand_id
1 'polypeptide(L)'
;MKEPTSTVSSLLYYRLIALWVLNEAMLGGIIHGLRIPVSGLVVGGCAVICICLIGWYVPVKGAILKATIIVAIFKMMLSPQAPPPAYIAVFFQGFLGELLFWKRRFFAVSCVLFATLSLLESGLQRILVLTILYGNDLWKVINDFLNGLTKQKTTTNYSLLIGGGYVLLHLVAGLLIGWWASGLPGRVGRWKEERVLYTLPESAREFETIAPTRKRKRWKWGLLLIWIILILLYAQSSLGPGAPLLPSYVALRVFIRSFIIILTWYFVVGPLVMRLLHRWLQEKKTKNKQDIERVIQLLPSTKSMIMQSWQLSGDRKGWSRLKRFLKSILINSLAPPAPSRVMILTGKIGEGKTTSLVNWSESRKDVFGVLTPVINGKRFFMDAHARHLFPMEASPGDKEVVTIGKYTFSTQAFERAIQLIRYSIQKPGWLIIDELGPLELKGEGFYEVVLEALRSGNESQRILLVVREGLLDDVKNKFNINGAVVGTRVEIIETITVE
;
A
#
# COMPACT_ATOMS: atom_id res chain seq x y z
N MET A 1 20.40 9.69 12.83
CA MET A 1 19.66 8.51 12.32
C MET A 1 20.03 8.39 10.85
N LYS A 2 20.83 7.40 10.44
CA LYS A 2 21.27 7.30 9.03
C LYS A 2 20.07 6.90 8.17
N GLU A 3 19.79 7.69 7.13
CA GLU A 3 18.77 7.35 6.13
C GLU A 3 19.14 6.05 5.40
N PRO A 4 18.15 5.25 4.96
CA PRO A 4 18.41 4.05 4.16
C PRO A 4 19.15 4.44 2.88
N THR A 5 20.32 3.83 2.69
CA THR A 5 21.42 4.28 1.81
C THR A 5 21.20 4.07 0.30
N SER A 6 19.96 4.01 -0.18
CA SER A 6 19.62 4.11 -1.61
C SER A 6 18.16 4.56 -1.81
N THR A 7 17.89 5.33 -2.87
CA THR A 7 16.53 5.80 -3.24
C THR A 7 15.52 4.66 -3.36
N VAL A 8 15.97 3.52 -3.91
CA VAL A 8 15.17 2.29 -4.05
C VAL A 8 14.86 1.65 -2.68
N SER A 9 15.82 1.59 -1.76
CA SER A 9 15.59 1.07 -0.41
C SER A 9 14.64 1.97 0.40
N SER A 10 14.70 3.28 0.16
CA SER A 10 13.81 4.27 0.79
C SER A 10 12.36 4.09 0.31
N LEU A 11 12.13 3.98 -1.00
CA LEU A 11 10.78 3.78 -1.55
C LEU A 11 10.14 2.47 -1.06
N LEU A 12 10.90 1.37 -1.08
CA LEU A 12 10.45 0.06 -0.60
C LEU A 12 9.99 0.11 0.86
N TYR A 13 10.74 0.81 1.71
CA TYR A 13 10.41 0.98 3.12
C TYR A 13 9.05 1.63 3.31
N TYR A 14 8.78 2.75 2.64
CA TYR A 14 7.49 3.45 2.78
C TYR A 14 6.32 2.70 2.11
N ARG A 15 6.57 1.89 1.07
CA ARG A 15 5.54 0.99 0.51
C ARG A 15 5.10 -0.08 1.50
N LEU A 16 6.04 -0.69 2.21
CA LEU A 16 5.73 -1.66 3.26
C LEU A 16 4.99 -1.00 4.43
N ILE A 17 5.36 0.23 4.79
CA ILE A 17 4.61 1.02 5.79
C ILE A 17 3.19 1.30 5.29
N ALA A 18 3.01 1.75 4.04
CA ALA A 18 1.70 2.01 3.46
C ALA A 18 0.81 0.77 3.45
N LEU A 19 1.37 -0.40 3.12
CA LEU A 19 0.68 -1.68 3.18
C LEU A 19 0.25 -2.02 4.63
N TRP A 20 1.14 -1.80 5.60
CA TRP A 20 0.82 -2.00 7.01
C TRP A 20 -0.26 -1.01 7.49
N VAL A 21 -0.19 0.26 7.10
CA VAL A 21 -1.21 1.28 7.41
C VAL A 21 -2.58 0.85 6.89
N LEU A 22 -2.69 0.41 5.63
CA LEU A 22 -3.95 -0.04 5.06
C LEU A 22 -4.49 -1.27 5.80
N ASN A 23 -3.62 -2.21 6.19
CA ASN A 23 -4.01 -3.34 7.01
C ASN A 23 -4.54 -2.91 8.40
N GLU A 24 -3.82 -2.04 9.09
CA GLU A 24 -4.06 -1.71 10.49
C GLU A 24 -5.22 -0.72 10.70
N ALA A 25 -5.38 0.23 9.77
CA ALA A 25 -6.36 1.31 9.89
C ALA A 25 -7.61 1.08 9.04
N MET A 26 -7.48 0.47 7.85
CA MET A 26 -8.60 0.28 6.92
C MET A 26 -9.21 -1.12 7.05
N LEU A 27 -8.42 -2.18 6.82
CA LEU A 27 -8.90 -3.57 6.91
C LEU A 27 -9.33 -3.91 8.34
N GLY A 28 -8.51 -3.55 9.34
CA GLY A 28 -8.88 -3.70 10.75
C GLY A 28 -10.17 -2.97 11.13
N GLY A 29 -10.38 -1.75 10.61
CA GLY A 29 -11.61 -0.98 10.84
C GLY A 29 -12.85 -1.63 10.23
N ILE A 30 -12.73 -2.18 9.01
CA ILE A 30 -13.81 -2.88 8.30
C ILE A 30 -14.17 -4.19 9.02
N ILE A 31 -13.18 -5.04 9.29
CA ILE A 31 -13.39 -6.35 9.92
C ILE A 31 -13.97 -6.18 11.33
N HIS A 32 -13.47 -5.22 12.10
CA HIS A 32 -14.02 -4.90 13.42
C HIS A 32 -15.46 -4.38 13.33
N GLY A 33 -15.77 -3.56 12.32
CA GLY A 33 -17.12 -3.08 12.03
C GLY A 33 -18.10 -4.20 11.65
N LEU A 34 -17.62 -5.23 10.94
CA LEU A 34 -18.39 -6.41 10.52
C LEU A 34 -18.49 -7.52 11.59
N ARG A 35 -17.82 -7.36 12.75
CA ARG A 35 -17.79 -8.33 13.86
C ARG A 35 -17.32 -9.74 13.47
N ILE A 36 -16.41 -9.85 12.51
CA ILE A 36 -15.89 -11.14 12.08
C ILE A 36 -15.04 -11.75 13.21
N PRO A 37 -15.34 -12.97 13.69
CA PRO A 37 -14.72 -13.58 14.88
C PRO A 37 -13.30 -14.14 14.62
N VAL A 38 -12.47 -13.45 13.84
CA VAL A 38 -11.07 -13.84 13.57
C VAL A 38 -10.18 -12.60 13.27
N SER A 39 -10.67 -11.40 13.61
CA SER A 39 -10.04 -10.15 13.19
C SER A 39 -8.60 -10.00 13.67
N GLY A 40 -8.30 -10.45 14.89
CA GLY A 40 -6.96 -10.39 15.48
C GLY A 40 -5.93 -11.21 14.71
N LEU A 41 -6.29 -12.43 14.26
CA LEU A 41 -5.39 -13.27 13.48
C LEU A 41 -5.12 -12.70 12.09
N VAL A 42 -6.15 -12.18 11.42
CA VAL A 42 -6.00 -11.64 10.06
C VAL A 42 -5.18 -10.35 10.08
N VAL A 43 -5.59 -9.36 10.90
CA VAL A 43 -4.92 -8.06 10.98
C VAL A 43 -3.50 -8.25 11.56
N GLY A 44 -3.36 -9.03 12.63
CA GLY A 44 -2.07 -9.35 13.25
C GLY A 44 -1.14 -10.12 12.31
N GLY A 45 -1.66 -11.11 11.57
CA GLY A 45 -0.87 -11.87 10.59
C GLY A 45 -0.31 -11.00 9.47
N CYS A 46 -1.13 -10.11 8.92
CA CYS A 46 -0.69 -9.14 7.91
C CYS A 46 0.34 -8.13 8.46
N ALA A 47 0.17 -7.65 9.70
CA ALA A 47 1.14 -6.79 10.36
C ALA A 47 2.48 -7.52 10.56
N VAL A 48 2.43 -8.78 11.00
CA VAL A 48 3.61 -9.64 11.14
C VAL A 48 4.36 -9.77 9.82
N ILE A 49 3.66 -10.02 8.71
CA ILE A 49 4.29 -10.11 7.38
C ILE A 49 4.98 -8.80 7.01
N CYS A 50 4.31 -7.65 7.19
CA CYS A 50 4.91 -6.35 6.88
C CYS A 50 6.18 -6.09 7.71
N ILE A 51 6.14 -6.36 9.01
CA ILE A 51 7.28 -6.14 9.91
C ILE A 51 8.44 -7.10 9.58
N CYS A 52 8.16 -8.38 9.30
CA CYS A 52 9.18 -9.33 8.83
C CYS A 52 9.87 -8.84 7.55
N LEU A 53 9.10 -8.30 6.59
CA LEU A 53 9.65 -7.77 5.35
C LEU A 53 10.46 -6.49 5.58
N ILE A 54 10.02 -5.59 6.47
CA ILE A 54 10.81 -4.41 6.87
C ILE A 54 12.13 -4.87 7.51
N GLY A 55 12.10 -5.81 8.46
CA GLY A 55 13.29 -6.34 9.12
C GLY A 55 14.26 -7.03 8.14
N TRP A 56 13.75 -7.67 7.09
CA TRP A 56 14.58 -8.23 6.03
C TRP A 56 15.18 -7.14 5.13
N TYR A 57 14.36 -6.31 4.49
CA TYR A 57 14.80 -5.41 3.43
C TYR A 57 15.47 -4.13 3.96
N VAL A 58 15.16 -3.70 5.19
CA VAL A 58 15.66 -2.46 5.80
C VAL A 58 16.26 -2.77 7.17
N PRO A 59 17.45 -3.39 7.22
CA PRO A 59 18.09 -3.87 8.46
C PRO A 59 18.76 -2.71 9.22
N VAL A 60 18.06 -1.61 9.41
CA VAL A 60 18.54 -0.41 10.08
C VAL A 60 17.90 -0.34 11.46
N LYS A 61 18.71 -0.16 12.50
CA LYS A 61 18.23 0.01 13.88
C LYS A 61 17.24 1.18 13.97
N GLY A 62 16.10 0.93 14.60
CA GLY A 62 15.00 1.86 14.77
C GLY A 62 14.06 1.97 13.57
N ALA A 63 14.30 1.23 12.47
CA ALA A 63 13.41 1.28 11.31
C ALA A 63 12.03 0.69 11.64
N ILE A 64 11.96 -0.43 12.35
CA ILE A 64 10.68 -1.03 12.71
C ILE A 64 9.95 -0.13 13.72
N LEU A 65 10.66 0.45 14.70
CA LEU A 65 10.05 1.40 15.64
C LEU A 65 9.54 2.67 14.94
N LYS A 66 10.30 3.21 13.97
CA LYS A 66 9.86 4.37 13.18
C LYS A 66 8.62 4.05 12.36
N ALA A 67 8.61 2.91 11.65
CA ALA A 67 7.43 2.41 10.95
C ALA A 67 6.23 2.27 11.88
N THR A 68 6.44 1.71 13.07
CA THR A 68 5.41 1.53 14.11
C THR A 68 4.76 2.86 14.52
N ILE A 69 5.58 3.89 14.78
CA ILE A 69 5.09 5.23 15.12
C ILE A 69 4.26 5.80 13.97
N ILE A 70 4.73 5.69 12.73
CA ILE A 70 4.01 6.16 11.55
C ILE A 70 2.65 5.43 11.43
N VAL A 71 2.63 4.11 11.57
CA VAL A 71 1.40 3.30 11.53
C VAL A 71 0.43 3.70 12.64
N ALA A 72 0.91 3.92 13.86
CA ALA A 72 0.07 4.39 14.98
C ALA A 72 -0.52 5.79 14.71
N ILE A 73 0.25 6.70 14.09
CA ILE A 73 -0.25 8.02 13.66
C ILE A 73 -1.36 7.87 12.61
N PHE A 74 -1.18 7.01 11.61
CA PHE A 74 -2.22 6.77 10.62
C PHE A 74 -3.45 6.06 11.21
N LYS A 75 -3.26 5.16 12.19
CA LYS A 75 -4.38 4.53 12.91
C LYS A 75 -5.21 5.59 13.63
N MET A 76 -4.56 6.57 14.26
CA MET A 76 -5.20 7.73 14.87
C MET A 76 -5.93 8.60 13.84
N MET A 77 -5.31 8.88 12.69
CA MET A 77 -5.89 9.75 11.65
C MET A 77 -7.06 9.10 10.91
N LEU A 78 -6.97 7.82 10.58
CA LEU A 78 -7.92 7.10 9.74
C LEU A 78 -8.99 6.33 10.55
N SER A 79 -8.71 6.01 11.82
CA SER A 79 -9.62 5.31 12.72
C SER A 79 -9.56 5.85 14.16
N PRO A 80 -9.95 7.12 14.40
CA PRO A 80 -9.85 7.77 15.71
C PRO A 80 -10.68 7.09 16.81
N GLN A 81 -11.71 6.33 16.43
CA GLN A 81 -12.52 5.52 17.35
C GLN A 81 -11.87 4.21 17.81
N ALA A 82 -10.66 3.86 17.34
CA ALA A 82 -9.97 2.64 17.75
C ALA A 82 -9.74 2.66 19.27
N PRO A 83 -9.97 1.57 20.01
CA PRO A 83 -9.80 1.54 21.46
C PRO A 83 -8.32 1.38 21.87
N PRO A 84 -7.94 1.69 23.12
CA PRO A 84 -6.54 1.62 23.57
C PRO A 84 -5.84 0.26 23.31
N PRO A 85 -6.48 -0.91 23.54
CA PRO A 85 -5.90 -2.22 23.23
C PRO A 85 -5.37 -2.36 21.80
N ALA A 86 -6.02 -1.69 20.83
CA ALA A 86 -5.61 -1.75 19.44
C ALA A 86 -4.29 -1.01 19.17
N TYR A 87 -3.96 0.03 19.95
CA TYR A 87 -2.65 0.70 19.86
C TYR A 87 -1.59 -0.10 20.62
N ILE A 88 -1.95 -0.68 21.77
CA ILE A 88 -1.06 -1.55 22.54
C ILE A 88 -0.56 -2.70 21.66
N ALA A 89 -1.44 -3.36 20.90
CA ALA A 89 -1.05 -4.42 19.97
C ALA A 89 -0.04 -3.95 18.91
N VAL A 90 -0.27 -2.77 18.29
CA VAL A 90 0.65 -2.20 17.29
C VAL A 90 2.02 -1.89 17.89
N PHE A 91 2.06 -1.26 19.07
CA PHE A 91 3.32 -0.97 19.75
C PHE A 91 4.04 -2.23 20.21
N PHE A 92 3.31 -3.23 20.71
CA PHE A 92 3.88 -4.52 21.08
C PHE A 92 4.53 -5.22 19.88
N GLN A 93 3.81 -5.30 18.75
CA GLN A 93 4.34 -5.86 17.50
C GLN A 93 5.57 -5.10 17.01
N GLY A 94 5.54 -3.77 17.04
CA GLY A 94 6.67 -2.93 16.63
C GLY A 94 7.90 -3.10 17.51
N PHE A 95 7.72 -3.06 18.83
CA PHE A 95 8.80 -3.22 19.81
C PHE A 95 9.42 -4.62 19.74
N LEU A 96 8.57 -5.65 19.73
CA LEU A 96 9.02 -7.03 19.64
C LEU A 96 9.72 -7.31 18.30
N GLY A 97 9.20 -6.75 17.19
CA GLY A 97 9.83 -6.84 15.88
C GLY A 97 11.24 -6.22 15.87
N GLU A 98 11.39 -5.00 16.41
CA GLU A 98 12.70 -4.35 16.53
C GLU A 98 13.69 -5.19 17.35
N LEU A 99 13.23 -5.77 18.46
CA LEU A 99 14.06 -6.61 19.33
C LEU A 99 14.53 -7.89 18.60
N LEU A 100 13.63 -8.57 17.90
CA LEU A 100 13.91 -9.88 17.29
C LEU A 100 14.65 -9.80 15.95
N PHE A 101 14.49 -8.71 15.18
CA PHE A 101 15.13 -8.55 13.87
C PHE A 101 16.47 -7.82 13.90
N TRP A 102 17.08 -7.66 15.08
CA TRP A 102 18.39 -7.03 15.25
C TRP A 102 19.52 -7.71 14.47
N LYS A 103 19.49 -9.05 14.34
CA LYS A 103 20.51 -9.83 13.61
C LYS A 103 19.90 -10.67 12.50
N ARG A 104 20.30 -10.41 11.25
CA ARG A 104 19.83 -11.17 10.07
C ARG A 104 20.15 -12.67 10.13
N ARG A 105 21.22 -13.09 10.82
CA ARG A 105 21.60 -14.52 10.95
C ARG A 105 20.45 -15.38 11.49
N PHE A 106 19.62 -14.84 12.37
CA PHE A 106 18.53 -15.58 13.02
C PHE A 106 17.17 -15.28 12.41
N PHE A 107 17.11 -14.67 11.22
CA PHE A 107 15.87 -14.16 10.63
C PHE A 107 14.72 -15.17 10.63
N ALA A 108 14.96 -16.42 10.23
CA ALA A 108 13.91 -17.43 10.18
C ALA A 108 13.34 -17.76 11.56
N VAL A 109 14.20 -17.95 12.55
CA VAL A 109 13.80 -18.18 13.95
C VAL A 109 13.09 -16.94 14.49
N SER A 110 13.62 -15.74 14.24
CA SER A 110 13.00 -14.48 14.61
C SER A 110 11.61 -14.33 14.02
N CYS A 111 11.37 -14.69 12.76
CA CYS A 111 10.02 -14.66 12.15
C CYS A 111 9.04 -15.58 12.88
N VAL A 112 9.43 -16.81 13.20
CA VAL A 112 8.57 -17.78 13.91
C VAL A 112 8.25 -17.28 15.32
N LEU A 113 9.28 -16.88 16.09
CA LEU A 113 9.12 -16.35 17.43
C LEU A 113 8.26 -15.09 17.45
N PHE A 114 8.54 -14.15 16.54
CA PHE A 114 7.83 -12.89 16.41
C PHE A 114 6.35 -13.09 16.08
N ALA A 115 6.03 -13.91 15.08
CA ALA A 115 4.67 -14.20 14.68
C ALA A 115 3.89 -14.88 15.82
N THR A 116 4.51 -15.86 16.48
CA THR A 116 3.90 -16.61 17.57
C THR A 116 3.57 -15.72 18.75
N LEU A 117 4.53 -14.93 19.24
CA LEU A 117 4.31 -14.03 20.36
C LEU A 117 3.33 -12.91 20.03
N SER A 118 3.35 -12.38 18.80
CA SER A 118 2.42 -11.33 18.37
C SER A 118 0.97 -11.82 18.31
N LEU A 119 0.72 -13.04 17.83
CA LEU A 119 -0.64 -13.58 17.79
C LEU A 119 -1.10 -14.10 19.16
N LEU A 120 -0.20 -14.65 19.96
CA LEU A 120 -0.50 -15.01 21.35
C LEU A 120 -0.89 -13.78 22.17
N GLU A 121 -0.19 -12.64 22.02
CA GLU A 121 -0.58 -11.39 22.68
C GLU A 121 -2.02 -11.01 22.34
N SER A 122 -2.39 -11.02 21.05
CA SER A 122 -3.75 -10.68 20.61
C SER A 122 -4.81 -11.64 21.17
N GLY A 123 -4.50 -12.94 21.23
CA GLY A 123 -5.37 -13.96 21.81
C GLY A 123 -5.54 -13.77 23.32
N LEU A 124 -4.44 -13.71 24.05
CA LEU A 124 -4.42 -13.55 25.50
C LEU A 124 -5.04 -12.24 25.95
N GLN A 125 -4.84 -11.15 25.20
CA GLN A 125 -5.45 -9.85 25.48
C GLN A 125 -6.98 -9.96 25.57
N ARG A 126 -7.61 -10.78 24.72
CA ARG A 126 -9.08 -10.97 24.73
C ARG A 126 -9.55 -11.74 25.97
N ILE A 127 -8.84 -12.80 26.35
CA ILE A 127 -9.12 -13.58 27.57
C ILE A 127 -8.92 -12.68 28.80
N LEU A 128 -7.85 -11.90 28.84
CA LEU A 128 -7.54 -10.97 29.91
C LEU A 128 -8.64 -9.92 30.07
N VAL A 129 -9.11 -9.29 28.98
CA VAL A 129 -10.20 -8.31 29.03
C VAL A 129 -11.49 -8.93 29.57
N LEU A 130 -11.86 -10.13 29.13
CA LEU A 130 -13.04 -10.82 29.66
C LEU A 130 -12.90 -11.13 31.15
N THR A 131 -11.70 -11.56 31.58
CA THR A 131 -11.42 -11.89 32.98
C THR A 131 -11.40 -10.66 33.88
N ILE A 132 -10.87 -9.53 33.39
CA ILE A 132 -10.89 -8.26 34.13
C ILE A 132 -12.34 -7.78 34.32
N LEU A 133 -13.13 -7.79 33.25
CA LEU A 133 -14.51 -7.30 33.23
C LEU A 133 -15.46 -8.14 34.09
N TYR A 134 -15.43 -9.46 33.90
CA TYR A 134 -16.43 -10.36 34.49
C TYR A 134 -15.90 -11.23 35.63
N GLY A 135 -14.58 -11.23 35.87
CA GLY A 135 -13.95 -12.05 36.91
C GLY A 135 -13.91 -13.54 36.57
N ASN A 136 -13.44 -14.34 37.53
CA ASN A 136 -13.44 -15.81 37.42
C ASN A 136 -14.85 -16.41 37.43
N ASP A 137 -15.83 -15.65 37.94
CA ASP A 137 -17.24 -16.07 37.96
C ASP A 137 -17.76 -16.34 36.55
N LEU A 138 -17.38 -15.56 35.52
CA LEU A 138 -17.75 -15.84 34.13
C LEU A 138 -17.29 -17.23 33.68
N TRP A 139 -16.03 -17.55 33.95
CA TRP A 139 -15.46 -18.83 33.57
C TRP A 139 -16.10 -19.98 34.33
N LYS A 140 -16.45 -19.77 35.61
CA LYS A 140 -17.19 -20.75 36.39
C LYS A 140 -18.58 -20.99 35.81
N VAL A 141 -19.30 -19.93 35.45
CA VAL A 141 -20.64 -20.02 34.83
C VAL A 141 -20.63 -20.80 33.53
N ILE A 142 -19.69 -20.49 32.63
CA ILE A 142 -19.55 -21.21 31.35
C ILE A 142 -19.26 -22.69 31.63
N ASN A 143 -18.40 -22.98 32.60
CA ASN A 143 -18.03 -24.34 32.96
C ASN A 143 -19.22 -25.13 33.53
N ASP A 144 -19.93 -24.56 34.49
CA ASP A 144 -21.04 -25.22 35.18
C ASP A 144 -22.23 -25.44 34.22
N PHE A 145 -22.50 -24.47 33.35
CA PHE A 145 -23.50 -24.59 32.29
C PHE A 145 -23.20 -25.76 31.32
N LEU A 146 -21.97 -25.87 30.84
CA LEU A 146 -21.58 -26.94 29.91
C LEU A 146 -21.53 -28.32 30.58
N ASN A 147 -21.11 -28.41 31.83
CA ASN A 147 -21.22 -29.65 32.61
C ASN A 147 -22.70 -30.05 32.80
N GLY A 148 -23.59 -29.09 33.08
CA GLY A 148 -25.02 -29.33 33.18
C GLY A 148 -25.67 -29.81 31.88
N LEU A 149 -25.25 -29.27 30.73
CA LEU A 149 -25.74 -29.71 29.41
C LEU A 149 -25.23 -31.10 29.02
N THR A 150 -23.98 -31.42 29.33
CA THR A 150 -23.32 -32.64 28.85
C THR A 150 -23.62 -33.86 29.72
N LYS A 151 -24.13 -33.67 30.95
CA LYS A 151 -24.50 -34.72 31.91
C LYS A 151 -23.43 -35.81 32.10
N GLN A 152 -22.16 -35.44 31.92
CA GLN A 152 -21.03 -36.37 32.07
C GLN A 152 -20.83 -36.74 33.55
N LYS A 153 -20.41 -37.97 33.81
CA LYS A 153 -20.15 -38.46 35.18
C LYS A 153 -18.92 -37.81 35.83
N THR A 154 -18.01 -37.26 35.04
CA THR A 154 -16.79 -36.59 35.48
C THR A 154 -16.87 -35.10 35.17
N THR A 155 -16.48 -34.25 36.13
CA THR A 155 -16.42 -32.80 35.95
C THR A 155 -15.29 -32.43 34.98
N THR A 156 -15.68 -31.89 33.82
CA THR A 156 -14.73 -31.43 32.80
C THR A 156 -14.54 -29.92 32.93
N ASN A 157 -13.30 -29.44 32.88
CA ASN A 157 -13.02 -27.99 32.88
C ASN A 157 -13.17 -27.40 31.46
N TYR A 158 -14.41 -27.20 31.03
CA TYR A 158 -14.73 -26.69 29.70
C TYR A 158 -14.18 -25.27 29.47
N SER A 159 -14.13 -24.45 30.51
CA SER A 159 -13.58 -23.09 30.38
C SER A 159 -12.09 -23.11 30.06
N LEU A 160 -11.33 -24.02 30.67
CA LEU A 160 -9.92 -24.23 30.33
C LEU A 160 -9.76 -24.82 28.92
N LEU A 161 -10.62 -25.76 28.52
CA LEU A 161 -10.57 -26.33 27.17
C LEU A 161 -10.87 -25.29 26.08
N ILE A 162 -11.87 -24.44 26.28
CA ILE A 162 -12.23 -23.36 25.34
C ILE A 162 -11.12 -22.30 25.30
N GLY A 163 -10.66 -21.84 26.46
CA GLY A 163 -9.58 -20.87 26.56
C GLY A 163 -8.27 -21.40 25.97
N GLY A 164 -7.89 -22.63 26.33
CA GLY A 164 -6.72 -23.33 25.83
C GLY A 164 -6.80 -23.59 24.33
N GLY A 165 -7.95 -24.03 23.81
CA GLY A 165 -8.19 -24.21 22.38
C GLY A 165 -8.07 -22.89 21.60
N TYR A 166 -8.58 -21.79 22.14
CA TYR A 166 -8.44 -20.46 21.54
C TYR A 166 -6.99 -19.98 21.52
N VAL A 167 -6.23 -20.20 22.60
CA VAL A 167 -4.79 -19.87 22.68
C VAL A 167 -3.99 -20.77 21.73
N LEU A 168 -4.29 -22.07 21.68
CA LEU A 168 -3.67 -23.04 20.78
C LEU A 168 -3.89 -22.64 19.31
N LEU A 169 -5.08 -22.16 18.97
CA LEU A 169 -5.37 -21.65 17.63
C LEU A 169 -4.45 -20.49 17.25
N HIS A 170 -4.18 -19.55 18.18
CA HIS A 170 -3.25 -18.44 17.95
C HIS A 170 -1.80 -18.92 17.88
N LEU A 171 -1.42 -19.90 18.71
CA LEU A 171 -0.11 -20.54 18.68
C LEU A 171 0.15 -21.17 17.31
N VAL A 172 -0.76 -22.03 16.84
CA VAL A 172 -0.64 -22.72 15.55
C VAL A 172 -0.62 -21.72 14.40
N ALA A 173 -1.52 -20.73 14.40
CA ALA A 173 -1.53 -19.68 13.38
C ALA A 173 -0.20 -18.91 13.37
N GLY A 174 0.36 -18.59 14.53
CA GLY A 174 1.63 -17.88 14.68
C GLY A 174 2.81 -18.67 14.14
N LEU A 175 2.87 -19.97 14.47
CA LEU A 175 3.88 -20.88 13.93
C LEU A 175 3.80 -20.98 12.40
N LEU A 176 2.59 -21.16 11.85
CA LEU A 176 2.37 -21.28 10.41
C LEU A 176 2.71 -19.98 9.66
N ILE A 177 2.23 -18.84 10.15
CA ILE A 177 2.48 -17.52 9.55
C ILE A 177 3.97 -17.17 9.65
N GLY A 178 4.60 -17.42 10.80
CA GLY A 178 6.03 -17.15 11.01
C GLY A 178 6.93 -18.02 10.13
N TRP A 179 6.63 -19.32 10.04
CA TRP A 179 7.31 -20.23 9.12
C TRP A 179 7.13 -19.77 7.67
N TRP A 180 5.91 -19.42 7.28
CA TRP A 180 5.66 -18.92 5.93
C TRP A 180 6.40 -17.61 5.65
N ALA A 181 6.40 -16.66 6.60
CA ALA A 181 7.07 -15.37 6.52
C ALA A 181 8.59 -15.49 6.41
N SER A 182 9.20 -16.45 7.10
CA SER A 182 10.65 -16.69 7.05
C SER A 182 11.19 -16.95 5.64
N GLY A 183 10.40 -17.65 4.81
CA GLY A 183 10.76 -17.96 3.43
C GLY A 183 10.34 -16.91 2.40
N LEU A 184 9.61 -15.85 2.81
CA LEU A 184 9.07 -14.87 1.87
C LEU A 184 10.12 -14.15 1.06
N PRO A 185 11.23 -13.62 1.63
CA PRO A 185 12.19 -12.87 0.85
C PRO A 185 12.79 -13.68 -0.30
N GLY A 186 13.11 -14.96 -0.05
CA GLY A 186 13.61 -15.88 -1.08
C GLY A 186 12.55 -16.31 -2.09
N ARG A 187 11.29 -16.50 -1.67
CA ARG A 187 10.18 -16.80 -2.59
C ARG A 187 9.88 -15.63 -3.53
N VAL A 188 9.81 -14.41 -3.00
CA VAL A 188 9.55 -13.20 -3.80
C VAL A 188 10.68 -12.97 -4.80
N GLY A 189 11.94 -13.24 -4.42
CA GLY A 189 13.07 -13.20 -5.34
C GLY A 189 12.85 -14.09 -6.58
N ARG A 190 12.44 -15.35 -6.38
CA ARG A 190 12.13 -16.28 -7.47
C ARG A 190 10.90 -15.87 -8.28
N TRP A 191 9.88 -15.33 -7.62
CA TRP A 191 8.68 -14.84 -8.31
C TRP A 191 8.91 -13.61 -9.18
N LYS A 192 10.08 -12.94 -9.09
CA LYS A 192 10.41 -11.82 -9.97
C LYS A 192 10.49 -12.24 -11.44
N GLU A 193 10.89 -13.48 -11.74
CA GLU A 193 10.91 -14.01 -13.11
C GLU A 193 9.50 -14.20 -13.67
N GLU A 194 8.52 -14.45 -12.80
CA GLU A 194 7.10 -14.53 -13.16
C GLU A 194 6.41 -13.14 -13.21
N ARG A 195 7.16 -12.03 -13.09
CA ARG A 195 6.60 -10.67 -12.97
C ARG A 195 5.59 -10.33 -14.06
N VAL A 196 5.83 -10.75 -15.29
CA VAL A 196 4.95 -10.46 -16.43
C VAL A 196 3.51 -10.90 -16.16
N LEU A 197 3.31 -12.00 -15.43
CA LEU A 197 1.99 -12.55 -15.11
C LEU A 197 1.26 -11.80 -13.97
N TYR A 198 1.98 -10.98 -13.21
CA TYR A 198 1.47 -10.33 -11.99
C TYR A 198 1.65 -8.81 -11.99
N THR A 199 2.31 -8.23 -13.00
CA THR A 199 2.54 -6.79 -13.10
C THR A 199 1.24 -6.11 -13.47
N LEU A 200 0.89 -5.08 -12.70
CA LEU A 200 -0.33 -4.30 -12.93
C LEU A 200 -0.12 -3.33 -14.10
N PRO A 201 -1.07 -3.23 -15.05
CA PRO A 201 -1.03 -2.25 -16.15
C PRO A 201 -0.92 -0.81 -15.63
N GLU A 202 -0.20 0.06 -16.35
CA GLU A 202 0.02 1.46 -15.96
C GLU A 202 -1.31 2.24 -15.87
N SER A 203 -2.25 1.97 -16.77
CA SER A 203 -3.61 2.54 -16.82
C SER A 203 -4.45 2.27 -15.59
N ALA A 204 -4.07 1.28 -14.78
CA ALA A 204 -4.85 0.88 -13.62
C ALA A 204 -4.40 1.61 -12.33
N ARG A 205 -3.29 2.37 -12.36
CA ARG A 205 -2.77 3.10 -11.18
C ARG A 205 -3.62 4.30 -10.76
N GLU A 206 -4.52 4.77 -11.62
CA GLU A 206 -5.46 5.83 -11.30
C GLU A 206 -6.74 5.27 -10.71
N PHE A 207 -7.11 5.78 -9.54
CA PHE A 207 -8.44 5.57 -9.01
C PHE A 207 -9.03 6.91 -8.59
N GLU A 208 -10.22 7.19 -9.14
CA GLU A 208 -11.08 8.26 -8.68
C GLU A 208 -11.40 8.10 -7.19
N THR A 209 -11.44 9.22 -6.49
CA THR A 209 -11.77 9.28 -5.07
C THR A 209 -13.17 8.74 -4.81
N ILE A 210 -13.29 7.49 -4.36
CA ILE A 210 -14.56 7.00 -3.79
C ILE A 210 -14.83 7.83 -2.53
N ALA A 211 -15.87 8.67 -2.62
CA ALA A 211 -16.35 9.49 -1.53
C ALA A 211 -16.69 8.63 -0.29
N PRO A 212 -16.47 9.15 0.94
CA PRO A 212 -16.76 8.42 2.15
C PRO A 212 -18.26 8.17 2.28
N THR A 213 -18.69 6.91 2.18
CA THR A 213 -20.06 6.52 2.49
C THR A 213 -20.37 6.86 3.95
N ARG A 214 -21.39 7.72 4.17
CA ARG A 214 -21.88 8.11 5.50
C ARG A 214 -22.07 6.87 6.40
N LYS A 215 -21.36 6.84 7.53
CA LYS A 215 -21.49 5.77 8.53
C LYS A 215 -22.81 5.95 9.30
N ARG A 216 -23.73 4.98 9.17
CA ARG A 216 -24.87 4.85 10.08
C ARG A 216 -24.37 4.56 11.50
N LYS A 217 -24.84 5.33 12.48
CA LYS A 217 -24.58 5.14 13.91
C LYS A 217 -25.25 3.85 14.36
N ARG A 218 -24.52 2.73 14.35
CA ARG A 218 -25.05 1.43 14.78
C ARG A 218 -24.81 1.24 16.28
N TRP A 219 -25.90 1.10 17.03
CA TRP A 219 -25.89 0.81 18.46
C TRP A 219 -25.18 -0.53 18.75
N LYS A 220 -24.36 -0.54 19.80
CA LYS A 220 -23.55 -1.69 20.22
C LYS A 220 -24.38 -2.61 21.15
N TRP A 221 -25.33 -3.35 20.59
CA TRP A 221 -26.23 -4.26 21.33
C TRP A 221 -25.53 -5.44 22.05
N GLY A 222 -24.27 -5.75 21.74
CA GLY A 222 -23.59 -6.95 22.30
C GLY A 222 -23.39 -6.92 23.81
N LEU A 223 -23.12 -5.74 24.39
CA LEU A 223 -23.00 -5.58 25.84
C LEU A 223 -24.37 -5.56 26.52
N LEU A 224 -25.38 -4.96 25.87
CA LEU A 224 -26.75 -4.97 26.36
C LEU A 224 -27.32 -6.39 26.43
N LEU A 225 -27.02 -7.25 25.46
CA LEU A 225 -27.43 -8.67 25.50
C LEU A 225 -26.87 -9.42 26.70
N ILE A 226 -25.58 -9.23 27.02
CA ILE A 226 -24.95 -9.88 28.19
C ILE A 226 -25.60 -9.37 29.48
N TRP A 227 -25.89 -8.07 29.57
CA TRP A 227 -26.59 -7.48 30.71
C TRP A 227 -28.03 -7.98 30.84
N ILE A 228 -28.76 -8.10 29.72
CA ILE A 228 -30.10 -8.69 29.70
C ILE A 228 -30.04 -10.14 30.18
N ILE A 229 -29.08 -10.94 29.72
CA ILE A 229 -28.90 -12.33 30.17
C ILE A 229 -28.59 -12.36 31.68
N LEU A 230 -27.70 -11.50 32.19
CA LEU A 230 -27.39 -11.43 33.62
C LEU A 230 -28.59 -11.00 34.46
N ILE A 231 -29.40 -10.05 33.98
CA ILE A 231 -30.64 -9.61 34.63
C ILE A 231 -31.67 -10.75 34.63
N LEU A 232 -31.80 -11.49 33.53
CA LEU A 232 -32.68 -12.65 33.44
C LEU A 232 -32.24 -13.79 34.38
N LEU A 233 -30.93 -14.06 34.48
CA LEU A 233 -30.38 -15.05 35.42
C LEU A 233 -30.59 -14.62 36.88
N TYR A 234 -30.42 -13.32 37.18
CA TYR A 234 -30.76 -12.76 38.49
C TYR A 234 -32.25 -12.90 38.81
N ALA A 235 -33.13 -12.56 37.85
CA ALA A 235 -34.58 -12.68 38.01
C ALA A 235 -35.01 -14.15 38.17
N GLN A 236 -34.47 -15.07 37.37
CA GLN A 236 -34.72 -16.51 37.50
C GLN A 236 -34.30 -17.03 38.88
N SER A 237 -33.10 -16.65 39.35
CA SER A 237 -32.63 -17.06 40.68
C SER A 237 -33.45 -16.45 41.81
N SER A 238 -34.09 -15.30 41.61
CA SER A 238 -34.81 -14.57 42.67
C SER A 238 -36.30 -14.88 42.69
N LEU A 239 -36.91 -15.14 41.53
CA LEU A 239 -38.34 -15.43 41.36
C LEU A 239 -38.65 -16.93 41.42
N GLY A 240 -37.63 -17.79 41.43
CA GLY A 240 -37.75 -19.22 41.68
C GLY A 240 -38.36 -20.12 40.59
N PRO A 241 -38.45 -19.79 39.28
CA PRO A 241 -38.79 -20.81 38.28
C PRO A 241 -37.64 -21.83 38.15
N GLY A 242 -37.73 -22.92 38.91
CA GLY A 242 -36.79 -24.05 38.87
C GLY A 242 -35.50 -23.86 39.68
N ALA A 243 -34.59 -24.83 39.56
CA ALA A 243 -33.28 -24.77 40.22
C ALA A 243 -32.44 -23.62 39.63
N PRO A 244 -31.84 -22.75 40.47
CA PRO A 244 -31.07 -21.62 39.99
C PRO A 244 -29.80 -22.09 39.29
N LEU A 245 -29.62 -21.66 38.03
CA LEU A 245 -28.37 -21.89 37.28
C LEU A 245 -27.17 -21.19 37.92
N LEU A 246 -27.44 -20.12 38.67
CA LEU A 246 -26.47 -19.26 39.34
C LEU A 246 -27.11 -18.64 40.58
N PRO A 247 -26.39 -18.56 41.72
CA PRO A 247 -26.89 -17.80 42.85
C PRO A 247 -27.07 -16.31 42.50
N SER A 248 -28.18 -15.72 42.92
CA SER A 248 -28.55 -14.32 42.67
C SER A 248 -27.45 -13.33 43.06
N TYR A 249 -26.75 -13.54 44.18
CA TYR A 249 -25.66 -12.69 44.64
C TYR A 249 -24.43 -12.75 43.72
N VAL A 250 -24.17 -13.88 43.05
CA VAL A 250 -23.04 -14.02 42.10
C VAL A 250 -23.39 -13.27 40.81
N ALA A 251 -24.60 -13.47 40.28
CA ALA A 251 -25.08 -12.76 39.10
C ALA A 251 -25.08 -11.23 39.32
N LEU A 252 -25.57 -10.77 40.47
CA LEU A 252 -25.58 -9.36 40.85
C LEU A 252 -24.17 -8.79 41.01
N ARG A 253 -23.25 -9.52 41.65
CA ARG A 253 -21.84 -9.11 41.80
C ARG A 253 -21.15 -8.95 40.45
N VAL A 254 -21.29 -9.92 39.54
CA VAL A 254 -20.72 -9.85 38.19
C VAL A 254 -21.30 -8.67 37.42
N PHE A 255 -22.62 -8.47 37.52
CA PHE A 255 -23.29 -7.34 36.88
C PHE A 255 -22.74 -6.00 37.39
N ILE A 256 -22.79 -5.74 38.70
CA ILE A 256 -22.32 -4.50 39.32
C ILE A 256 -20.84 -4.26 39.03
N ARG A 257 -19.98 -5.28 39.18
CA ARG A 257 -18.55 -5.17 38.87
C ARG A 257 -18.32 -4.79 37.41
N SER A 258 -18.95 -5.51 36.48
CA SER A 258 -18.78 -5.22 35.05
C SER A 258 -19.30 -3.83 34.70
N PHE A 259 -20.41 -3.40 35.31
CA PHE A 259 -20.98 -2.07 35.14
C PHE A 259 -20.03 -0.98 35.62
N ILE A 260 -19.48 -1.09 36.84
CA ILE A 260 -18.51 -0.14 37.39
C ILE A 260 -17.26 -0.10 36.51
N ILE A 261 -16.66 -1.24 36.18
CA ILE A 261 -15.43 -1.28 35.36
C ILE A 261 -15.68 -0.67 33.98
N ILE A 262 -16.80 -0.97 33.33
CA ILE A 262 -17.14 -0.41 32.02
C ILE A 262 -17.36 1.11 32.11
N LEU A 263 -18.08 1.60 33.12
CA LEU A 263 -18.28 3.03 33.34
C LEU A 263 -16.94 3.74 33.59
N THR A 264 -16.13 3.23 34.51
CA THR A 264 -14.79 3.77 34.80
C THR A 264 -13.92 3.74 33.55
N TRP A 265 -13.95 2.67 32.77
CA TRP A 265 -13.19 2.58 31.53
C TRP A 265 -13.68 3.58 30.48
N TYR A 266 -15.00 3.72 30.31
CA TYR A 266 -15.59 4.58 29.29
C TYR A 266 -15.45 6.07 29.62
N PHE A 267 -15.64 6.46 30.88
CA PHE A 267 -15.63 7.86 31.30
C PHE A 267 -14.26 8.36 31.79
N VAL A 268 -13.42 7.47 32.33
CA VAL A 268 -12.17 7.88 32.99
C VAL A 268 -10.95 7.31 32.27
N VAL A 269 -10.74 5.98 32.33
CA VAL A 269 -9.47 5.36 31.93
C VAL A 269 -9.24 5.47 30.42
N GLY A 270 -10.21 5.04 29.61
CA GLY A 270 -10.13 5.08 28.15
C GLY A 270 -9.86 6.49 27.60
N PRO A 271 -10.68 7.50 27.95
CA PRO A 271 -10.45 8.88 27.56
C PRO A 271 -9.10 9.44 28.02
N LEU A 272 -8.67 9.15 29.26
CA LEU A 272 -7.38 9.63 29.78
C LEU A 272 -6.21 9.04 29.01
N VAL A 273 -6.16 7.71 28.87
CA VAL A 273 -5.13 7.00 28.12
C VAL A 273 -5.08 7.51 26.68
N MET A 274 -6.25 7.70 26.06
CA MET A 274 -6.30 8.23 24.70
C MET A 274 -5.83 9.67 24.62
N ARG A 275 -6.20 10.56 25.54
CA ARG A 275 -5.70 11.94 25.51
C ARG A 275 -4.17 11.99 25.58
N LEU A 276 -3.56 11.20 26.46
CA LEU A 276 -2.10 11.11 26.57
C LEU A 276 -1.46 10.56 25.29
N LEU A 277 -1.99 9.45 24.77
CA LEU A 277 -1.49 8.83 23.55
C LEU A 277 -1.61 9.76 22.34
N HIS A 278 -2.77 10.39 22.16
CA HIS A 278 -3.00 11.29 21.02
C HIS A 278 -2.08 12.51 21.11
N ARG A 279 -1.90 13.12 22.29
CA ARG A 279 -0.93 14.22 22.47
C ARG A 279 0.48 13.80 22.05
N TRP A 280 0.95 12.66 22.56
CA TRP A 280 2.27 12.13 22.19
C TRP A 280 2.40 11.82 20.69
N LEU A 281 1.38 11.22 20.07
CA LEU A 281 1.36 10.94 18.64
C LEU A 281 1.32 12.20 17.78
N GLN A 282 0.65 13.27 18.22
CA GLN A 282 0.65 14.55 17.51
C GLN A 282 2.04 15.20 17.53
N GLU A 283 2.75 15.14 18.65
CA GLU A 283 4.15 15.59 18.70
C GLU A 283 5.05 14.78 17.75
N LYS A 284 4.86 13.45 17.71
CA LYS A 284 5.59 12.57 16.79
C LYS A 284 5.21 12.83 15.32
N LYS A 285 3.96 13.20 15.04
CA LYS A 285 3.49 13.58 13.71
C LYS A 285 4.28 14.78 13.18
N THR A 286 4.43 15.82 13.99
CA THR A 286 5.22 17.01 13.61
C THR A 286 6.69 16.65 13.34
N LYS A 287 7.28 15.80 14.19
CA LYS A 287 8.69 15.35 14.04
C LYS A 287 8.93 14.47 12.80
N ASN A 288 7.92 13.75 12.32
CA ASN A 288 8.03 12.81 11.18
C ASN A 288 7.24 13.30 9.95
N LYS A 289 7.06 14.62 9.78
CA LYS A 289 6.20 15.20 8.72
C LYS A 289 6.55 14.68 7.32
N GLN A 290 7.85 14.69 6.96
CA GLN A 290 8.32 14.22 5.66
C GLN A 290 8.03 12.73 5.42
N ASP A 291 8.23 11.89 6.43
CA ASP A 291 7.93 10.46 6.33
C ASP A 291 6.44 10.19 6.14
N ILE A 292 5.60 10.94 6.84
CA ILE A 292 4.14 10.84 6.73
C ILE A 292 3.69 11.27 5.34
N GLU A 293 4.25 12.35 4.81
CA GLU A 293 3.95 12.83 3.45
C GLU A 293 4.32 11.78 2.38
N ARG A 294 5.49 11.14 2.50
CA ARG A 294 5.88 10.02 1.63
C ARG A 294 4.87 8.88 1.70
N VAL A 295 4.38 8.51 2.89
CA VAL A 295 3.36 7.47 3.02
C VAL A 295 2.02 7.92 2.44
N ILE A 296 1.58 9.17 2.67
CA ILE A 296 0.35 9.73 2.07
C ILE A 296 0.40 9.61 0.54
N GLN A 297 1.52 9.96 -0.10
CA GLN A 297 1.70 9.87 -1.55
C GLN A 297 1.59 8.41 -2.06
N LEU A 298 1.95 7.42 -1.24
CA LEU A 298 1.91 6.00 -1.61
C LEU A 298 0.60 5.29 -1.27
N LEU A 299 -0.24 5.85 -0.38
CA LEU A 299 -1.48 5.21 0.04
C LEU A 299 -2.47 4.95 -1.12
N PRO A 300 -2.75 5.91 -2.03
CA PRO A 300 -3.68 5.69 -3.14
C PRO A 300 -3.22 4.56 -4.08
N SER A 301 -1.95 4.60 -4.48
CA SER A 301 -1.38 3.58 -5.37
C SER A 301 -1.31 2.20 -4.69
N THR A 302 -1.01 2.14 -3.40
CA THR A 302 -1.05 0.89 -2.62
C THR A 302 -2.47 0.33 -2.52
N LYS A 303 -3.48 1.17 -2.29
CA LYS A 303 -4.90 0.78 -2.28
C LYS A 303 -5.33 0.26 -3.64
N SER A 304 -4.97 0.96 -4.72
CA SER A 304 -5.27 0.54 -6.09
C SER A 304 -4.62 -0.80 -6.42
N MET A 305 -3.34 -0.97 -6.06
CA MET A 305 -2.60 -2.22 -6.24
C MET A 305 -3.29 -3.41 -5.55
N ILE A 306 -3.79 -3.23 -4.33
CA ILE A 306 -4.57 -4.26 -3.62
C ILE A 306 -5.86 -4.58 -4.39
N MET A 307 -6.64 -3.58 -4.76
CA MET A 307 -7.93 -3.80 -5.42
C MET A 307 -7.79 -4.48 -6.79
N GLN A 308 -6.81 -4.07 -7.58
CA GLN A 308 -6.54 -4.70 -8.88
C GLN A 308 -6.00 -6.12 -8.73
N SER A 309 -5.11 -6.35 -7.76
CA SER A 309 -4.63 -7.71 -7.46
C SER A 309 -5.80 -8.65 -7.15
N TRP A 310 -6.87 -8.13 -6.52
CA TRP A 310 -8.08 -8.91 -6.26
C TRP A 310 -8.91 -9.17 -7.52
N GLN A 311 -9.02 -8.18 -8.40
CA GLN A 311 -9.71 -8.31 -9.70
C GLN A 311 -8.99 -9.30 -10.63
N LEU A 312 -7.68 -9.16 -10.80
CA LEU A 312 -6.85 -10.06 -11.63
C LEU A 312 -6.81 -11.51 -11.12
N SER A 313 -7.10 -11.72 -9.84
CA SER A 313 -7.23 -13.06 -9.27
C SER A 313 -8.59 -13.73 -9.55
N GLY A 314 -9.51 -13.02 -10.22
CA GLY A 314 -10.88 -13.45 -10.46
C GLY A 314 -11.02 -14.70 -11.34
N ASP A 315 -9.97 -15.07 -12.08
CA ASP A 315 -9.90 -16.32 -12.86
C ASP A 315 -9.83 -17.57 -11.97
N ARG A 316 -9.51 -17.42 -10.68
CA ARG A 316 -9.44 -18.51 -9.71
C ARG A 316 -10.57 -18.39 -8.68
N LYS A 317 -10.84 -19.49 -7.96
CA LYS A 317 -11.81 -19.53 -6.84
C LYS A 317 -11.16 -20.01 -5.53
N GLY A 318 -11.80 -19.70 -4.40
CA GLY A 318 -11.42 -20.18 -3.08
C GLY A 318 -9.97 -19.89 -2.68
N TRP A 319 -9.28 -20.90 -2.14
CA TRP A 319 -7.89 -20.79 -1.68
C TRP A 319 -6.90 -20.46 -2.82
N SER A 320 -7.14 -20.97 -4.03
CA SER A 320 -6.29 -20.66 -5.19
C SER A 320 -6.35 -19.17 -5.56
N ARG A 321 -7.53 -18.55 -5.42
CA ARG A 321 -7.70 -17.10 -5.61
C ARG A 321 -6.93 -16.32 -4.55
N LEU A 322 -7.10 -16.67 -3.29
CA LEU A 322 -6.40 -16.01 -2.18
C LEU A 322 -4.88 -16.12 -2.32
N LYS A 323 -4.36 -17.29 -2.69
CA LYS A 323 -2.93 -17.49 -2.96
C LYS A 323 -2.43 -16.60 -4.10
N ARG A 324 -3.16 -16.53 -5.22
CA ARG A 324 -2.82 -15.67 -6.38
C ARG A 324 -2.84 -14.20 -5.99
N PHE A 325 -3.87 -13.77 -5.28
CA PHE A 325 -4.05 -12.43 -4.77
C PHE A 325 -2.90 -11.97 -3.86
N LEU A 326 -2.57 -12.78 -2.84
CA LEU A 326 -1.47 -12.49 -1.91
C LEU A 326 -0.12 -12.46 -2.63
N LYS A 327 0.11 -13.39 -3.57
CA LYS A 327 1.32 -13.40 -4.41
C LYS A 327 1.44 -12.10 -5.21
N SER A 328 0.35 -11.65 -5.85
CA SER A 328 0.30 -10.39 -6.61
C SER A 328 0.62 -9.17 -5.76
N ILE A 329 0.04 -9.06 -4.55
CA ILE A 329 0.34 -7.97 -3.62
C ILE A 329 1.82 -7.96 -3.25
N LEU A 330 2.39 -9.10 -2.89
CA LEU A 330 3.79 -9.19 -2.45
C LEU A 330 4.76 -8.86 -3.58
N ILE A 331 4.51 -9.36 -4.79
CA ILE A 331 5.32 -9.04 -5.97
C ILE A 331 5.28 -7.53 -6.23
N ASN A 332 4.09 -6.93 -6.35
CA ASN A 332 3.97 -5.50 -6.69
C ASN A 332 4.42 -4.56 -5.57
N SER A 333 4.33 -4.96 -4.30
CA SER A 333 4.80 -4.16 -3.16
C SER A 333 6.33 -4.13 -3.06
N LEU A 334 6.99 -5.26 -3.36
CA LEU A 334 8.43 -5.46 -3.19
C LEU A 334 9.23 -5.22 -4.48
N ALA A 335 8.54 -5.23 -5.61
CA ALA A 335 9.03 -4.82 -6.91
C ALA A 335 9.40 -3.33 -6.92
N PRO A 336 10.59 -2.90 -7.42
CA PRO A 336 10.70 -1.55 -7.96
C PRO A 336 9.55 -1.33 -8.96
N PRO A 337 8.97 -0.12 -9.02
CA PRO A 337 7.97 0.19 -10.03
C PRO A 337 8.51 -0.28 -11.38
N ALA A 338 7.70 -0.99 -12.17
CA ALA A 338 8.09 -1.28 -13.54
C ALA A 338 8.56 0.05 -14.16
N PRO A 339 9.71 0.07 -14.87
CA PRO A 339 10.16 1.29 -15.54
C PRO A 339 8.96 1.83 -16.29
N SER A 340 8.60 3.07 -16.00
CA SER A 340 7.44 3.67 -16.63
C SER A 340 7.66 3.57 -18.12
N ARG A 341 6.64 3.13 -18.85
CA ARG A 341 6.76 3.01 -20.31
C ARG A 341 7.12 4.36 -20.92
N VAL A 342 6.74 5.44 -20.24
CA VAL A 342 7.01 6.82 -20.60
C VAL A 342 8.13 7.39 -19.73
N MET A 343 9.14 7.94 -20.37
CA MET A 343 10.20 8.74 -19.76
C MET A 343 10.12 10.18 -20.28
N ILE A 344 10.48 11.13 -19.44
CA ILE A 344 10.53 12.55 -19.79
C ILE A 344 11.95 13.06 -19.57
N LEU A 345 12.59 13.50 -20.67
CA LEU A 345 13.83 14.25 -20.62
C LEU A 345 13.50 15.74 -20.50
N THR A 346 13.96 16.37 -19.42
CA THR A 346 13.75 17.81 -19.17
C THR A 346 15.07 18.55 -18.95
N GLY A 347 15.08 19.85 -19.23
CA GLY A 347 16.23 20.73 -19.05
C GLY A 347 16.08 22.07 -19.77
N LYS A 348 17.01 23.01 -19.54
CA LYS A 348 16.98 24.34 -20.15
C LYS A 348 17.17 24.28 -21.66
N ILE A 349 16.74 25.35 -22.33
CA ILE A 349 16.93 25.53 -23.77
C ILE A 349 18.44 25.60 -24.04
N GLY A 350 18.93 24.85 -25.01
CA GLY A 350 20.35 24.85 -25.40
C GLY A 350 21.27 23.94 -24.57
N GLU A 351 20.77 23.19 -23.59
CA GLU A 351 21.61 22.26 -22.78
C GLU A 351 22.06 20.98 -23.52
N GLY A 352 21.84 20.90 -24.84
CA GLY A 352 22.27 19.75 -25.64
C GLY A 352 21.45 18.48 -25.44
N LYS A 353 20.19 18.59 -24.99
CA LYS A 353 19.25 17.44 -24.86
C LYS A 353 19.18 16.63 -26.16
N THR A 354 18.80 17.30 -27.26
CA THR A 354 18.70 16.68 -28.58
C THR A 354 20.04 16.14 -29.05
N THR A 355 21.13 16.86 -28.87
CA THR A 355 22.48 16.41 -29.25
C THR A 355 22.86 15.10 -28.54
N SER A 356 22.60 14.97 -27.23
CA SER A 356 22.84 13.73 -26.51
C SER A 356 21.98 12.56 -27.01
N LEU A 357 20.72 12.82 -27.37
CA LEU A 357 19.85 11.78 -27.93
C LEU A 357 20.27 11.35 -29.34
N VAL A 358 20.74 12.29 -30.17
CA VAL A 358 21.30 11.99 -31.50
C VAL A 358 22.49 11.05 -31.37
N ASN A 359 23.43 11.35 -30.45
CA ASN A 359 24.62 10.55 -30.20
C ASN A 359 24.26 9.18 -29.59
N TRP A 360 23.37 9.14 -28.60
CA TRP A 360 22.94 7.90 -27.96
C TRP A 360 22.28 6.93 -28.95
N SER A 361 21.51 7.46 -29.90
CA SER A 361 20.82 6.64 -30.88
C SER A 361 21.72 6.20 -32.04
N GLU A 362 22.93 6.76 -32.21
CA GLU A 362 23.73 6.68 -33.45
C GLU A 362 24.02 5.25 -33.90
N SER A 363 24.31 4.34 -32.95
CA SER A 363 24.60 2.93 -33.21
C SER A 363 23.40 1.99 -32.99
N ARG A 364 22.22 2.55 -32.68
CA ARG A 364 21.03 1.79 -32.30
C ARG A 364 20.05 1.65 -33.46
N LYS A 365 19.52 0.44 -33.66
CA LYS A 365 18.48 0.13 -34.67
C LYS A 365 17.07 0.06 -34.08
N ASP A 366 16.95 0.17 -32.76
CA ASP A 366 15.70 0.08 -32.02
C ASP A 366 15.16 1.45 -31.62
N VAL A 367 15.69 2.55 -32.18
CA VAL A 367 15.26 3.92 -31.87
C VAL A 367 14.50 4.51 -33.05
N PHE A 368 13.26 4.93 -32.81
CA PHE A 368 12.34 5.47 -33.79
C PHE A 368 11.78 6.82 -33.32
N GLY A 369 11.00 7.48 -34.19
CA GLY A 369 10.40 8.78 -33.92
C GLY A 369 11.23 9.95 -34.43
N VAL A 370 11.01 11.12 -33.84
CA VAL A 370 11.50 12.40 -34.36
C VAL A 370 12.38 13.10 -33.32
N LEU A 371 13.57 13.50 -33.78
CA LEU A 371 14.48 14.39 -33.07
C LEU A 371 14.53 15.75 -33.79
N THR A 372 14.84 16.83 -33.06
CA THR A 372 14.86 18.19 -33.64
C THR A 372 16.22 18.87 -33.53
N PRO A 373 17.28 18.38 -34.19
CA PRO A 373 18.61 18.97 -34.07
C PRO A 373 18.67 20.37 -34.69
N VAL A 374 19.60 21.18 -34.19
CA VAL A 374 19.97 22.47 -34.78
C VAL A 374 21.26 22.28 -35.55
N ILE A 375 21.22 22.52 -36.87
CA ILE A 375 22.36 22.37 -37.78
C ILE A 375 22.58 23.73 -38.47
N ASN A 376 23.78 24.29 -38.36
CA ASN A 376 24.13 25.62 -38.91
C ASN A 376 23.12 26.73 -38.51
N GLY A 377 22.63 26.68 -37.26
CA GLY A 377 21.67 27.66 -36.73
C GLY A 377 20.21 27.45 -37.16
N LYS A 378 19.91 26.48 -38.03
CA LYS A 378 18.54 26.15 -38.46
C LYS A 378 18.03 24.87 -37.81
N ARG A 379 16.73 24.83 -37.51
CA ARG A 379 16.06 23.65 -36.94
C ARG A 379 15.67 22.67 -38.05
N PHE A 380 15.95 21.40 -37.82
CA PHE A 380 15.55 20.29 -38.69
C PHE A 380 14.73 19.30 -37.90
N PHE A 381 13.81 18.62 -38.57
CA PHE A 381 13.33 17.33 -38.11
C PHE A 381 14.29 16.24 -38.60
N MET A 382 14.55 15.27 -37.75
CA MET A 382 15.38 14.10 -38.06
C MET A 382 14.61 12.83 -37.73
N ASP A 383 14.53 11.90 -38.69
CA ASP A 383 14.16 10.51 -38.42
C ASP A 383 15.20 9.89 -37.48
N ALA A 384 14.80 9.49 -36.27
CA ALA A 384 15.72 8.92 -35.29
C ALA A 384 16.32 7.57 -35.74
N HIS A 385 15.59 6.82 -36.58
CA HIS A 385 16.03 5.54 -37.13
C HIS A 385 16.82 5.72 -38.42
N ALA A 386 16.21 6.33 -39.45
CA ALA A 386 16.80 6.42 -40.79
C ALA A 386 17.79 7.58 -40.95
N ARG A 387 17.86 8.50 -39.99
CA ARG A 387 18.73 9.70 -40.01
C ARG A 387 18.47 10.68 -41.14
N HIS A 388 17.32 10.56 -41.79
CA HIS A 388 16.91 11.50 -42.81
C HIS A 388 16.53 12.84 -42.16
N LEU A 389 17.16 13.92 -42.63
CA LEU A 389 16.93 15.29 -42.18
C LEU A 389 16.01 16.01 -43.16
N PHE A 390 15.06 16.76 -42.64
CA PHE A 390 14.23 17.68 -43.42
C PHE A 390 13.99 18.99 -42.65
N PRO A 391 14.01 20.14 -43.34
CA PRO A 391 13.94 21.45 -42.70
C PRO A 391 12.61 21.63 -41.97
N MET A 392 12.68 22.21 -40.76
CA MET A 392 11.50 22.53 -39.96
C MET A 392 10.88 23.87 -40.41
N GLU A 393 11.75 24.82 -40.76
CA GLU A 393 11.39 26.16 -41.23
C GLU A 393 10.97 26.14 -42.71
N ALA A 394 9.97 26.95 -43.05
CA ALA A 394 9.51 27.10 -44.42
C ALA A 394 10.57 27.76 -45.31
N SER A 395 10.66 27.33 -46.56
CA SER A 395 11.50 27.98 -47.57
C SER A 395 10.79 29.19 -48.19
N PRO A 396 11.52 30.19 -48.71
CA PRO A 396 10.93 31.29 -49.45
C PRO A 396 10.16 30.75 -50.67
N GLY A 397 8.83 30.81 -50.62
CA GLY A 397 7.93 30.31 -51.68
C GLY A 397 6.96 29.19 -51.26
N ASP A 398 7.05 28.67 -50.04
CA ASP A 398 6.10 27.69 -49.52
C ASP A 398 4.71 28.31 -49.35
N LYS A 399 3.68 27.66 -49.92
CA LYS A 399 2.29 28.16 -49.93
C LYS A 399 1.53 27.87 -48.63
N GLU A 400 1.98 26.89 -47.83
CA GLU A 400 1.30 26.44 -46.61
C GLU A 400 2.24 26.54 -45.39
N VAL A 401 2.23 27.70 -44.74
CA VAL A 401 3.09 28.00 -43.58
C VAL A 401 2.28 28.24 -42.30
N VAL A 402 2.81 27.79 -41.16
CA VAL A 402 2.25 28.05 -39.83
C VAL A 402 3.24 28.91 -39.03
N THR A 403 2.79 30.08 -38.59
CA THR A 403 3.62 30.99 -37.77
C THR A 403 3.40 30.73 -36.30
N ILE A 404 4.45 30.35 -35.58
CA ILE A 404 4.40 30.03 -34.14
C ILE A 404 5.49 30.84 -33.42
N GLY A 405 5.07 31.89 -32.72
CA GLY A 405 5.97 32.84 -32.10
C GLY A 405 6.80 33.57 -33.17
N LYS A 406 8.13 33.47 -33.08
CA LYS A 406 9.07 34.12 -34.02
C LYS A 406 9.47 33.27 -35.24
N TYR A 407 8.94 32.05 -35.36
CA TYR A 407 9.33 31.10 -36.40
C TYR A 407 8.16 30.80 -37.34
N THR A 408 8.49 30.63 -38.62
CA THR A 408 7.53 30.25 -39.68
C THR A 408 7.85 28.82 -40.11
N PHE A 409 6.93 27.90 -39.84
CA PHE A 409 7.11 26.47 -40.04
C PHE A 409 6.38 26.00 -41.29
N SER A 410 6.95 25.00 -41.97
CA SER A 410 6.28 24.33 -43.09
C SER A 410 5.23 23.35 -42.55
N THR A 411 3.97 23.49 -42.99
CA THR A 411 2.88 22.57 -42.62
C THR A 411 3.20 21.15 -43.08
N GLN A 412 3.78 21.03 -44.28
CA GLN A 412 4.18 19.75 -44.87
C GLN A 412 5.29 19.06 -44.06
N ALA A 413 6.24 19.83 -43.50
CA ALA A 413 7.28 19.28 -42.64
C ALA A 413 6.70 18.71 -41.34
N PHE A 414 5.78 19.43 -40.69
CA PHE A 414 5.09 18.93 -39.50
C PHE A 414 4.28 17.67 -39.81
N GLU A 415 3.51 17.65 -40.89
CA GLU A 415 2.73 16.48 -41.26
C GLU A 415 3.62 15.26 -41.53
N ARG A 416 4.76 15.48 -42.22
CA ARG A 416 5.75 14.41 -42.43
C ARG A 416 6.30 13.87 -41.11
N ALA A 417 6.60 14.73 -40.14
CA ALA A 417 7.04 14.33 -38.82
C ALA A 417 5.95 13.56 -38.05
N ILE A 418 4.69 14.01 -38.12
CA ILE A 418 3.54 13.31 -37.51
C ILE A 418 3.39 11.90 -38.09
N GLN A 419 3.45 11.75 -39.42
CA GLN A 419 3.36 10.44 -40.06
C GLN A 419 4.51 9.50 -39.65
N LEU A 420 5.71 10.05 -39.45
CA LEU A 420 6.87 9.30 -38.97
C LEU A 420 6.65 8.79 -37.54
N ILE A 421 6.17 9.64 -36.63
CA ILE A 421 5.82 9.24 -35.27
C ILE A 421 4.74 8.16 -35.32
N ARG A 422 3.67 8.36 -36.11
CA ARG A 422 2.56 7.42 -36.25
C ARG A 422 3.01 6.05 -36.75
N TYR A 423 3.87 6.01 -37.76
CA TYR A 423 4.51 4.77 -38.24
C TYR A 423 5.34 4.08 -37.14
N SER A 424 5.98 4.88 -36.28
CA SER A 424 6.86 4.39 -35.23
C SER A 424 6.10 3.77 -34.05
N ILE A 425 4.85 4.14 -33.77
CA ILE A 425 4.04 3.64 -32.63
C ILE A 425 3.96 2.09 -32.58
N GLN A 426 3.98 1.43 -33.74
CA GLN A 426 3.86 -0.03 -33.84
C GLN A 426 5.21 -0.77 -33.80
N LYS A 427 6.33 -0.05 -33.66
CA LYS A 427 7.68 -0.63 -33.65
C LYS A 427 8.11 -1.02 -32.22
N PRO A 428 8.87 -2.11 -32.04
CA PRO A 428 9.50 -2.42 -30.76
C PRO A 428 10.67 -1.47 -30.49
N GLY A 429 11.06 -1.27 -29.22
CA GLY A 429 12.21 -0.44 -28.85
C GLY A 429 11.81 0.94 -28.30
N TRP A 430 12.43 2.01 -28.80
CA TRP A 430 12.25 3.37 -28.32
C TRP A 430 11.50 4.24 -29.33
N LEU A 431 10.53 5.01 -28.85
CA LEU A 431 9.89 6.09 -29.57
C LEU A 431 10.29 7.42 -28.94
N ILE A 432 11.03 8.25 -29.67
CA ILE A 432 11.38 9.60 -29.22
C ILE A 432 10.44 10.61 -29.87
N ILE A 433 9.92 11.53 -29.05
CA ILE A 433 9.20 12.72 -29.51
C ILE A 433 9.86 13.94 -28.88
N ASP A 434 10.65 14.65 -29.68
CA ASP A 434 11.39 15.84 -29.25
C ASP A 434 10.56 17.13 -29.38
N GLU A 435 10.91 18.16 -28.59
CA GLU A 435 10.28 19.49 -28.56
C GLU A 435 8.79 19.54 -28.19
N LEU A 436 8.34 18.71 -27.25
CA LEU A 436 7.01 18.85 -26.65
C LEU A 436 6.89 20.17 -25.87
N GLY A 437 5.93 21.02 -26.27
CA GLY A 437 5.89 22.39 -25.80
C GLY A 437 4.53 23.08 -25.89
N PRO A 438 4.52 24.41 -26.11
CA PRO A 438 3.29 25.21 -26.02
C PRO A 438 2.19 24.84 -27.02
N LEU A 439 2.55 24.31 -28.20
CA LEU A 439 1.58 23.90 -29.21
C LEU A 439 0.79 22.70 -28.74
N GLU A 440 1.48 21.71 -28.20
CA GLU A 440 0.85 20.48 -27.73
C GLU A 440 -0.02 20.73 -26.50
N LEU A 441 0.34 21.70 -25.66
CA LEU A 441 -0.52 22.16 -24.56
C LEU A 441 -1.84 22.79 -25.05
N LYS A 442 -1.82 23.45 -26.22
CA LYS A 442 -3.01 24.01 -26.88
C LYS A 442 -3.83 22.99 -27.67
N GLY A 443 -3.33 21.77 -27.85
CA GLY A 443 -3.98 20.74 -28.68
C GLY A 443 -3.52 20.75 -30.15
N GLU A 444 -2.40 21.41 -30.45
CA GLU A 444 -1.83 21.55 -31.80
C GLU A 444 -0.51 20.76 -31.92
N GLY A 445 0.13 20.81 -33.09
CA GLY A 445 1.45 20.20 -33.31
C GLY A 445 1.41 18.67 -33.15
N PHE A 446 2.24 18.13 -32.27
CA PHE A 446 2.29 16.68 -32.01
C PHE A 446 1.20 16.16 -31.05
N TYR A 447 0.26 17.00 -30.62
CA TYR A 447 -0.71 16.64 -29.58
C TYR A 447 -1.45 15.32 -29.85
N GLU A 448 -2.09 15.18 -31.02
CA GLU A 448 -2.87 13.99 -31.37
C GLU A 448 -1.98 12.74 -31.46
N VAL A 449 -0.83 12.82 -32.12
CA VAL A 449 0.05 11.66 -32.29
C VAL A 449 0.74 11.25 -30.98
N VAL A 450 0.96 12.18 -30.05
CA VAL A 450 1.43 11.87 -28.70
C VAL A 450 0.34 11.12 -27.92
N LEU A 451 -0.93 11.52 -28.03
CA LEU A 451 -2.04 10.77 -27.44
C LEU A 451 -2.18 9.37 -28.04
N GLU A 452 -2.05 9.24 -29.37
CA GLU A 452 -2.03 7.94 -30.05
C GLU A 452 -0.89 7.05 -29.51
N ALA A 453 0.31 7.60 -29.39
CA ALA A 453 1.49 6.89 -28.88
C ALA A 453 1.29 6.42 -27.44
N LEU A 454 0.83 7.32 -26.55
CA LEU A 454 0.59 7.01 -25.13
C LEU A 454 -0.52 5.99 -24.91
N ARG A 455 -1.55 6.00 -25.77
CA ARG A 455 -2.69 5.06 -25.71
C ARG A 455 -2.42 3.73 -26.42
N SER A 456 -1.37 3.64 -27.23
CA SER A 456 -1.05 2.40 -27.93
C SER A 456 -0.82 1.25 -26.93
N GLY A 457 -1.26 0.04 -27.24
CA GLY A 457 -1.07 -1.13 -26.36
C GLY A 457 0.30 -1.81 -26.48
N ASN A 458 1.28 -1.16 -27.12
CA ASN A 458 2.55 -1.77 -27.47
C ASN A 458 3.51 -1.83 -26.26
N GLU A 459 3.40 -2.91 -25.46
CA GLU A 459 4.24 -3.14 -24.27
C GLU A 459 5.73 -3.30 -24.58
N SER A 460 6.09 -3.60 -25.84
CA SER A 460 7.48 -3.73 -26.29
C SER A 460 8.15 -2.40 -26.64
N GLN A 461 7.43 -1.29 -26.51
CA GLN A 461 7.91 0.04 -26.85
C GLN A 461 7.93 0.99 -25.65
N ARG A 462 9.08 1.63 -25.44
CA ARG A 462 9.30 2.72 -24.48
C ARG A 462 9.20 4.05 -25.19
N ILE A 463 8.62 5.04 -24.53
CA ILE A 463 8.36 6.38 -25.08
C ILE A 463 9.24 7.37 -24.32
N LEU A 464 10.05 8.15 -25.04
CA LEU A 464 10.85 9.22 -24.47
C LEU A 464 10.34 10.56 -25.01
N LEU A 465 9.77 11.37 -24.11
CA LEU A 465 9.26 12.70 -24.41
C LEU A 465 10.30 13.74 -23.99
N VAL A 466 10.67 14.65 -24.87
CA VAL A 466 11.59 15.74 -24.52
C VAL A 466 10.78 17.00 -24.26
N VAL A 467 10.84 17.49 -23.03
CA VAL A 467 10.01 18.60 -22.55
C VAL A 467 10.89 19.73 -22.06
N ARG A 468 10.45 20.97 -22.25
CA ARG A 468 11.15 22.15 -21.70
C ARG A 468 10.93 22.23 -20.19
N GLU A 469 11.96 22.62 -19.44
CA GLU A 469 11.92 22.68 -17.97
C GLU A 469 10.69 23.42 -17.42
N GLY A 470 10.37 24.59 -17.97
CA GLY A 470 9.22 25.39 -17.53
C GLY A 470 7.84 24.88 -17.94
N LEU A 471 7.74 23.78 -18.69
CA LEU A 471 6.46 23.20 -19.18
C LEU A 471 6.21 21.79 -18.64
N LEU A 472 7.10 21.27 -17.79
CA LEU A 472 7.07 19.89 -17.33
C LEU A 472 5.75 19.51 -16.67
N ASP A 473 5.31 20.29 -15.68
CA ASP A 473 4.09 19.97 -14.92
C ASP A 473 2.83 20.13 -15.79
N ASP A 474 2.79 21.13 -16.67
CA ASP A 474 1.69 21.34 -17.60
C ASP A 474 1.56 20.16 -18.58
N VAL A 475 2.68 19.68 -19.13
CA VAL A 475 2.70 18.53 -20.04
C VAL A 475 2.29 17.26 -19.30
N LYS A 476 2.79 17.03 -18.08
CA LYS A 476 2.40 15.87 -17.27
C LYS A 476 0.90 15.83 -16.99
N ASN A 477 0.32 16.99 -16.68
CA ASN A 477 -1.11 17.12 -16.44
C ASN A 477 -1.93 16.96 -17.74
N LYS A 478 -1.52 17.63 -18.82
CA LYS A 478 -2.23 17.60 -20.11
C LYS A 478 -2.32 16.19 -20.69
N PHE A 479 -1.23 15.42 -20.61
CA PHE A 479 -1.15 14.07 -21.17
C PHE A 479 -1.43 12.95 -20.16
N ASN A 480 -1.74 13.31 -18.91
CA ASN A 480 -1.99 12.38 -17.82
C ASN A 480 -0.85 11.36 -17.60
N ILE A 481 0.40 11.85 -17.61
CA ILE A 481 1.63 11.04 -17.47
C ILE A 481 2.36 11.36 -16.17
N ASN A 482 1.62 11.58 -15.09
CA ASN A 482 2.16 11.94 -13.77
C ASN A 482 3.10 10.88 -13.17
N GLY A 483 2.99 9.63 -13.62
CA GLY A 483 3.85 8.51 -13.22
C GLY A 483 5.12 8.31 -14.07
N ALA A 484 5.37 9.15 -15.08
CA ALA A 484 6.57 9.04 -15.93
C ALA A 484 7.86 9.29 -15.15
N VAL A 485 8.92 8.56 -15.48
CA VAL A 485 10.28 8.83 -14.99
C VAL A 485 10.78 10.12 -15.63
N VAL A 486 11.08 11.11 -14.79
CA VAL A 486 11.61 12.40 -15.22
C VAL A 486 13.07 12.49 -14.83
N GLY A 487 13.92 12.95 -15.74
CA GLY A 487 15.32 13.19 -15.44
C GLY A 487 15.94 14.25 -16.34
N THR A 488 17.10 14.73 -15.88
CA THR A 488 18.00 15.59 -16.66
C THR A 488 18.69 14.79 -17.76
N ARG A 489 19.41 15.50 -18.64
CA ARG A 489 20.20 14.89 -19.73
C ARG A 489 21.11 13.77 -19.26
N VAL A 490 21.81 13.95 -18.14
CA VAL A 490 22.74 12.94 -17.61
C VAL A 490 21.97 11.73 -17.09
N GLU A 491 20.97 11.95 -16.23
CA GLU A 491 20.20 10.90 -15.58
C GLU A 491 19.44 10.02 -16.58
N ILE A 492 18.81 10.63 -17.59
CA ILE A 492 18.07 9.87 -18.61
C ILE A 492 19.02 9.07 -19.48
N ILE A 493 20.11 9.66 -19.97
CA ILE A 493 21.06 8.96 -20.84
C ILE A 493 21.70 7.76 -20.11
N GLU A 494 22.06 7.92 -18.83
CA GLU A 494 22.52 6.81 -18.00
C GLU A 494 21.45 5.72 -17.86
N THR A 495 20.20 6.12 -17.59
CA THR A 495 19.09 5.18 -17.41
C THR A 495 18.82 4.35 -18.66
N ILE A 496 18.79 4.98 -19.84
CA ILE A 496 18.45 4.32 -21.11
C ILE A 496 19.62 3.58 -21.77
N THR A 497 20.85 3.74 -21.26
CA THR A 497 22.05 3.05 -21.76
C THR A 497 22.30 1.73 -21.02
N VAL A 498 21.82 1.61 -19.78
CA VAL A 498 21.89 0.38 -18.98
C VAL A 498 20.83 -0.67 -19.42
N GLU A 499 19.90 -0.25 -20.28
CA GLU A 499 18.82 -1.05 -20.87
C GLU A 499 19.07 -1.38 -22.34
#